data_AF-A0A3D3H409-F1
#
_entry.id   AF-A0A3D3H409-F1
#
_cell.length_a   1.000
_cell.length_b   1.000
_cell.length_c   1.000
_cell.angle_alpha   90.00
_cell.angle_beta   90.00
_cell.angle_gamma   90.00
#
_symmetry.space_group_name_H-M   'P 1'
#
loop_
_entity.id
_entity.type
_entity.pdbx_description
1 polymer ?
#
loop_
_entity_poly.entity_id
_entity_poly.type
_entity_poly.pdbx_seq_one_letter_code
_entity_poly.pdbx_strand_id
1 'polypeptide(L)'
;MSIELWASILAGAIVLATPLVIAGLGEGFVERAGRLNLGIEGMMILGAFVAVFVASFAGLVAGLVAAMLTGLVLAALMNVVVYRLGANEIVVGLAITMLGLGLSTYLYQLWVPAGQTNVSVPTAPKLDLGILTDIPLIGPALFGQSPLVYGALVLAIAAWAVFRFTRFGLQVRAVGADPTSAALRGVRPRQIGARTLLIGGALAGLA
;
A
#
# COMPACT_ATOMS: atom_id res chain seq x y z
N MET A 1 -16.38 14.60 -28.21
CA MET A 1 -16.16 13.47 -27.28
C MET A 1 -17.50 13.15 -26.63
N SER A 2 -17.89 11.88 -26.58
CA SER A 2 -19.13 11.46 -25.90
C SER A 2 -18.99 11.54 -24.38
N ILE A 3 -20.10 11.73 -23.68
CA ILE A 3 -20.12 11.75 -22.20
C ILE A 3 -19.69 10.40 -21.60
N GLU A 4 -19.93 9.31 -22.32
CA GLU A 4 -19.50 7.95 -21.97
C GLU A 4 -17.98 7.79 -21.98
N LEU A 5 -17.29 8.44 -22.93
CA LEU A 5 -15.83 8.44 -22.98
C LEU A 5 -15.25 9.14 -21.75
N TRP A 6 -15.83 10.27 -21.35
CA TRP A 6 -15.40 10.97 -20.14
C TRP A 6 -15.68 10.16 -18.87
N ALA A 7 -16.84 9.49 -18.80
CA ALA A 7 -17.18 8.63 -17.68
C ALA A 7 -16.20 7.46 -17.52
N SER A 8 -15.80 6.81 -18.62
CA SER A 8 -14.84 5.70 -18.58
C SER A 8 -13.42 6.16 -18.23
N ILE A 9 -12.99 7.32 -18.75
CA ILE A 9 -11.70 7.92 -18.39
C ILE A 9 -11.66 8.23 -16.88
N LEU A 10 -12.68 8.88 -16.34
CA LEU A 10 -12.73 9.22 -14.92
C LEU A 10 -12.79 7.98 -14.02
N ALA A 11 -13.62 7.00 -14.39
CA ALA A 11 -13.71 5.74 -13.65
C ALA A 11 -12.36 4.99 -13.65
N GLY A 12 -11.69 4.92 -14.80
CA GLY A 12 -10.37 4.31 -14.93
C GLY A 12 -9.29 5.07 -14.14
N ALA A 13 -9.32 6.40 -14.17
CA ALA A 13 -8.38 7.23 -13.42
C ALA A 13 -8.48 6.97 -11.91
N ILE A 14 -9.70 6.83 -11.37
CA ILE A 14 -9.92 6.52 -9.96
C ILE A 14 -9.38 5.14 -9.59
N VAL A 15 -9.63 4.13 -10.43
CA VAL A 15 -9.11 2.77 -10.20
C VAL A 15 -7.59 2.76 -10.20
N LEU A 16 -6.95 3.42 -11.16
CA LEU A 16 -5.48 3.47 -11.26
C LEU A 16 -4.84 4.33 -10.16
N ALA A 17 -5.53 5.35 -9.66
CA ALA A 17 -5.06 6.17 -8.55
C ALA A 17 -5.15 5.45 -7.20
N THR A 18 -6.03 4.46 -7.06
CA THR A 18 -6.31 3.80 -5.77
C THR A 18 -5.08 3.16 -5.13
N PRO A 19 -4.28 2.33 -5.83
CA PRO A 19 -2.99 1.84 -5.33
C PRO A 19 -2.07 2.97 -4.83
N LEU A 20 -1.95 4.04 -5.63
CA LEU A 20 -1.08 5.17 -5.29
C LEU A 20 -1.54 5.90 -4.03
N VAL A 21 -2.85 6.01 -3.82
CA VAL A 21 -3.42 6.58 -2.58
C VAL A 21 -3.13 5.68 -1.40
N ILE A 22 -3.32 4.36 -1.51
CA ILE A 22 -3.05 3.42 -0.41
C ILE A 22 -1.55 3.45 -0.04
N ALA A 23 -0.67 3.37 -1.04
CA ALA A 23 0.78 3.49 -0.87
C ALA A 23 1.17 4.84 -0.24
N GLY A 24 0.62 5.95 -0.74
CA GLY A 24 0.87 7.30 -0.23
C GLY A 24 0.36 7.52 1.19
N LEU A 25 -0.75 6.90 1.59
CA LEU A 25 -1.19 6.89 2.99
C LEU A 25 -0.19 6.17 3.89
N GLY A 26 0.35 5.04 3.42
CA GLY A 26 1.42 4.30 4.08
C GLY A 26 2.67 5.15 4.29
N GLU A 27 3.20 5.75 3.22
CA GLU A 27 4.36 6.65 3.35
C GLU A 27 4.06 7.90 4.16
N GLY A 28 2.83 8.38 4.13
CA GLY A 28 2.40 9.46 5.01
C GLY A 28 2.66 9.17 6.49
N PHE A 29 2.55 7.91 6.94
CA PHE A 29 2.96 7.53 8.30
C PHE A 29 4.48 7.55 8.50
N VAL A 30 5.23 7.05 7.52
CA VAL A 30 6.69 6.93 7.58
C VAL A 30 7.36 8.30 7.56
N GLU A 31 7.00 9.16 6.61
CA GLU A 31 7.56 10.50 6.46
C GLU A 31 7.21 11.41 7.64
N ARG A 32 5.98 11.31 8.16
CA ARG A 32 5.57 12.07 9.35
C ARG A 32 6.33 11.66 10.62
N ALA A 33 6.97 10.48 10.62
CA ALA A 33 7.88 10.05 11.68
C ALA A 33 9.34 10.48 11.45
N GLY A 34 9.63 11.25 10.39
CA GLY A 34 10.99 11.69 10.03
C GLY A 34 11.85 10.57 9.44
N ARG A 35 11.23 9.61 8.74
CA ARG A 35 11.89 8.46 8.11
C ARG A 35 11.47 8.37 6.65
N LEU A 36 12.19 7.57 5.86
CA LEU A 36 11.89 7.36 4.44
C LEU A 36 11.82 5.88 4.12
N ASN A 37 10.92 5.50 3.22
CA ASN A 37 10.87 4.15 2.67
C ASN A 37 10.85 4.17 1.14
N LEU A 38 12.06 4.24 0.58
CA LEU A 38 12.29 4.09 -0.87
C LEU A 38 12.10 2.66 -1.36
N GLY A 39 11.80 1.71 -0.46
CA GLY A 39 11.48 0.32 -0.78
C GLY A 39 10.03 0.09 -1.18
N ILE A 40 9.18 1.12 -1.13
CA ILE A 40 7.74 1.01 -1.34
C ILE A 40 7.37 0.37 -2.68
N GLU A 41 8.04 0.75 -3.78
CA GLU A 41 7.77 0.18 -5.09
C GLU A 41 8.04 -1.32 -5.13
N GLY A 42 9.13 -1.78 -4.50
CA GLY A 42 9.42 -3.22 -4.38
C GLY A 42 8.38 -3.96 -3.56
N MET A 43 7.87 -3.33 -2.50
CA MET A 43 6.81 -3.90 -1.66
C MET A 43 5.50 -4.04 -2.43
N MET A 44 5.12 -3.01 -3.21
CA MET A 44 3.94 -3.04 -4.09
C MET A 44 4.06 -4.14 -5.14
N ILE A 45 5.18 -4.18 -5.86
CA ILE A 45 5.38 -5.13 -6.97
C ILE A 45 5.37 -6.58 -6.47
N LEU A 46 6.09 -6.87 -5.38
CA LEU A 46 6.09 -8.21 -4.80
C LEU A 46 4.74 -8.56 -4.17
N GLY A 47 4.07 -7.59 -3.53
CA GLY A 47 2.72 -7.72 -3.01
C GLY A 47 1.72 -8.09 -4.10
N ALA A 48 1.76 -7.41 -5.24
CA ALA A 48 0.91 -7.68 -6.40
C ALA A 48 1.11 -9.10 -6.95
N PHE A 49 2.36 -9.56 -7.09
CA PHE A 49 2.65 -10.93 -7.48
C PHE A 49 2.05 -11.94 -6.49
N VAL A 50 2.32 -11.77 -5.19
CA VAL A 50 1.82 -12.67 -4.15
C VAL A 50 0.29 -12.66 -4.09
N ALA A 51 -0.34 -11.51 -4.30
CA ALA A 51 -1.79 -11.37 -4.35
C ALA A 51 -2.39 -12.24 -5.45
N VAL A 52 -1.87 -12.14 -6.68
CA VAL A 52 -2.34 -12.93 -7.82
C VAL A 52 -2.06 -14.42 -7.61
N PHE A 53 -0.86 -14.75 -7.13
CA PHE A 53 -0.49 -16.14 -6.85
C PHE A 53 -1.45 -16.79 -5.85
N VAL A 54 -1.67 -16.16 -4.70
CA VAL A 54 -2.55 -16.71 -3.66
C VAL A 54 -4.02 -16.68 -4.09
N ALA A 55 -4.45 -15.61 -4.77
CA ALA A 55 -5.83 -15.52 -5.22
C ALA A 55 -6.20 -16.57 -6.28
N SER A 56 -5.22 -17.10 -7.03
CA SER A 56 -5.45 -18.16 -8.02
C SER A 56 -6.00 -19.46 -7.44
N PHE A 57 -5.72 -19.75 -6.15
CA PHE A 57 -6.18 -20.98 -5.50
C PHE A 57 -6.97 -20.74 -4.19
N ALA A 58 -6.83 -19.58 -3.55
CA ALA A 58 -7.50 -19.26 -2.28
C ALA A 58 -8.50 -18.10 -2.38
N GLY A 59 -8.64 -17.50 -3.57
CA GLY A 59 -9.58 -16.41 -3.82
C GLY A 59 -9.07 -15.01 -3.44
N LEU A 60 -9.81 -13.99 -3.89
CA LEU A 60 -9.40 -12.58 -3.86
C LEU A 60 -9.00 -12.08 -2.47
N VAL A 61 -9.82 -12.35 -1.44
CA VAL A 61 -9.57 -11.86 -0.08
C VAL A 61 -8.27 -12.43 0.48
N ALA A 62 -8.01 -13.72 0.26
CA ALA A 62 -6.76 -14.35 0.69
C ALA A 62 -5.55 -13.73 -0.04
N GLY A 63 -5.68 -13.42 -1.33
CA GLY A 63 -4.68 -12.68 -2.10
C GLY A 63 -4.35 -11.31 -1.50
N LEU A 64 -5.37 -10.49 -1.20
CA LEU A 64 -5.16 -9.16 -0.61
C LEU A 64 -4.51 -9.23 0.78
N VAL A 65 -4.89 -10.22 1.60
CA VAL A 65 -4.26 -10.45 2.91
C VAL A 65 -2.81 -10.89 2.75
N ALA A 66 -2.52 -11.78 1.80
CA ALA A 66 -1.15 -12.21 1.52
C ALA A 66 -0.28 -11.04 1.04
N ALA A 67 -0.82 -10.16 0.19
CA ALA A 67 -0.15 -8.96 -0.29
C ALA A 67 0.25 -8.02 0.86
N MET A 68 -0.69 -7.73 1.78
CA MET A 68 -0.41 -6.97 3.01
C MET A 68 0.70 -7.60 3.84
N LEU A 69 0.67 -8.92 4.01
CA LEU A 69 1.68 -9.64 4.78
C LEU A 69 3.05 -9.61 4.10
N THR A 70 3.12 -9.69 2.78
CA THR A 70 4.36 -9.55 2.02
C THR A 70 5.01 -8.19 2.27
N GLY A 71 4.25 -7.10 2.14
CA GLY A 71 4.75 -5.76 2.43
C GLY A 71 5.17 -5.59 3.90
N LEU A 72 4.40 -6.17 4.84
CA LEU A 72 4.76 -6.18 6.27
C LEU A 72 6.08 -6.91 6.54
N VAL A 73 6.30 -8.05 5.89
CA VAL A 73 7.56 -8.83 6.01
C VAL A 73 8.74 -8.04 5.46
N LEU A 74 8.60 -7.40 4.30
CA LEU A 74 9.65 -6.56 3.74
C LEU A 74 9.95 -5.33 4.60
N ALA A 75 8.94 -4.67 5.16
CA ALA A 75 9.14 -3.60 6.12
C ALA A 75 9.78 -4.08 7.43
N ALA A 76 9.45 -5.29 7.90
CA ALA A 76 10.09 -5.90 9.06
C ALA A 76 11.58 -6.20 8.78
N LEU A 77 11.89 -6.70 7.58
CA LEU A 77 13.28 -6.89 7.12
C LEU A 77 14.02 -5.55 7.10
N MET A 78 13.43 -4.52 6.50
CA MET A 78 14.00 -3.16 6.48
C MET A 78 14.26 -2.65 7.90
N ASN A 79 13.29 -2.81 8.80
CA ASN A 79 13.42 -2.45 10.21
C ASN A 79 14.61 -3.14 10.90
N VAL A 80 14.81 -4.43 10.65
CA VAL A 80 15.95 -5.17 11.23
C VAL A 80 17.26 -4.60 10.70
N VAL A 81 17.38 -4.45 9.38
CA VAL A 81 18.64 -4.00 8.76
C VAL A 81 18.97 -2.56 9.15
N VAL A 82 17.97 -1.68 9.19
CA VAL A 82 18.17 -0.26 9.52
C VAL A 82 18.31 -0.03 11.02
N TYR A 83 17.39 -0.51 11.85
CA TYR A 83 17.41 -0.19 13.29
C TYR A 83 18.30 -1.10 14.13
N ARG A 84 18.48 -2.38 13.76
CA ARG A 84 19.36 -3.29 14.51
C ARG A 84 20.78 -3.31 13.97
N LEU A 85 20.95 -3.31 12.65
CA LEU A 85 22.28 -3.39 12.04
C LEU A 85 22.87 -2.00 11.71
N GLY A 86 22.11 -0.93 11.89
CA GLY A 86 22.61 0.45 11.69
C GLY A 86 22.85 0.82 10.24
N ALA A 87 22.23 0.12 9.29
CA ALA A 87 22.37 0.40 7.87
C ALA A 87 21.65 1.70 7.48
N ASN A 88 22.12 2.32 6.39
CA ASN A 88 21.48 3.49 5.80
C ASN A 88 20.12 3.11 5.17
N GLU A 89 19.05 3.77 5.59
CA GLU A 89 17.68 3.46 5.16
C GLU A 89 17.42 3.71 3.67
N ILE A 90 18.10 4.67 3.06
CA ILE A 90 18.00 4.96 1.62
C ILE A 90 18.55 3.77 0.83
N VAL A 91 19.74 3.30 1.20
CA VAL A 91 20.40 2.17 0.53
C VAL A 91 19.58 0.89 0.68
N VAL A 92 19.09 0.61 1.90
CA VAL A 92 18.24 -0.57 2.16
C VAL A 92 16.92 -0.48 1.40
N GLY A 93 16.29 0.70 1.36
CA GLY A 93 15.06 0.92 0.61
C GLY A 93 15.25 0.64 -0.89
N LEU A 94 16.28 1.20 -1.52
CA LEU A 94 16.59 0.93 -2.92
C LEU A 94 16.89 -0.55 -3.17
N ALA A 95 17.57 -1.23 -2.24
CA ALA A 95 17.81 -2.67 -2.33
C ALA A 95 16.51 -3.48 -2.26
N ILE A 96 15.54 -3.08 -1.42
CA ILE A 96 14.21 -3.71 -1.37
C ILE A 96 13.45 -3.49 -2.66
N THR A 97 13.54 -2.32 -3.28
CA THR A 97 12.93 -2.06 -4.59
C THR A 97 13.48 -2.96 -5.67
N MET A 98 14.81 -3.09 -5.75
CA MET A 98 15.46 -4.02 -6.69
C MET A 98 15.10 -5.48 -6.40
N LEU A 99 15.04 -5.86 -5.12
CA LEU A 99 14.61 -7.20 -4.70
C LEU A 99 13.17 -7.48 -5.14
N GLY A 100 12.24 -6.55 -4.90
CA GLY A 100 10.84 -6.71 -5.29
C GLY A 100 10.67 -6.87 -6.79
N LEU A 101 11.37 -6.06 -7.58
CA LEU A 101 11.40 -6.17 -9.06
C LEU A 101 11.95 -7.52 -9.53
N GLY A 102 13.15 -7.91 -9.05
CA GLY A 102 13.82 -9.13 -9.48
C GLY A 102 13.12 -10.40 -9.00
N LEU A 103 12.74 -10.44 -7.72
CA LEU A 103 12.14 -11.61 -7.10
C LEU A 103 10.72 -11.88 -7.63
N SER A 104 9.89 -10.84 -7.79
CA SER A 104 8.54 -11.02 -8.36
C SER A 104 8.61 -11.57 -9.78
N THR A 105 9.49 -11.02 -10.62
CA THR A 105 9.71 -11.47 -12.00
C THR A 105 10.20 -12.92 -12.03
N TYR A 106 11.21 -13.25 -11.22
CA TYR A 106 11.76 -14.61 -11.14
C TYR A 106 10.71 -15.63 -10.67
N LEU A 107 9.98 -15.33 -9.60
CA LEU A 107 8.96 -16.23 -9.06
C LEU A 107 7.79 -16.39 -10.04
N TYR A 108 7.39 -15.33 -10.74
CA TYR A 108 6.37 -15.41 -11.78
C TYR A 108 6.81 -16.31 -12.93
N GLN A 109 8.05 -16.18 -13.41
CA GLN A 109 8.57 -17.04 -14.49
C GLN A 109 8.72 -18.51 -14.07
N LEU A 110 9.02 -18.77 -12.78
CA LEU A 110 9.06 -20.11 -12.24
C LEU A 110 7.67 -20.74 -12.15
N TRP A 111 6.65 -19.93 -11.85
CA TRP A 111 5.27 -20.39 -11.75
C TRP A 111 4.56 -20.51 -13.12
N VAL A 112 4.79 -19.55 -14.01
CA VAL A 112 4.24 -19.46 -15.36
C VAL A 112 5.39 -19.38 -16.36
N PRO A 113 5.92 -20.53 -16.81
CA PRO A 113 6.99 -20.59 -17.80
C PRO A 113 6.59 -19.93 -19.13
N ALA A 114 7.59 -19.44 -19.87
CA ALA A 114 7.39 -18.81 -21.16
C ALA A 114 6.62 -19.72 -22.14
N GLY A 115 5.68 -19.13 -22.88
CA GLY A 115 4.84 -19.85 -23.85
C GLY A 115 3.54 -20.43 -23.26
N GLN A 116 3.27 -20.23 -21.96
CA GLN A 116 1.98 -20.55 -21.35
C GLN A 116 1.04 -19.34 -21.31
N THR A 117 -0.26 -19.61 -21.21
CA THR A 117 -1.28 -18.57 -21.00
C THR A 117 -1.11 -17.97 -19.60
N ASN A 118 -1.12 -16.63 -19.51
CA ASN A 118 -1.05 -15.92 -18.24
C ASN A 118 -2.19 -16.35 -17.30
N VAL A 119 -1.87 -16.49 -16.02
CA VAL A 119 -2.88 -16.76 -14.99
C VAL A 119 -3.76 -15.52 -14.83
N SER A 120 -5.06 -15.70 -15.00
CA SER A 120 -6.06 -14.66 -14.79
C SER A 120 -6.84 -14.96 -13.52
N VAL A 121 -6.85 -14.00 -12.60
CA VAL A 121 -7.66 -14.03 -11.39
C VAL A 121 -8.85 -13.09 -11.58
N PRO A 122 -10.07 -13.48 -11.18
CA PRO A 122 -11.23 -12.60 -11.22
C PRO A 122 -10.93 -11.26 -10.53
N THR A 123 -11.22 -10.16 -11.23
CA THR A 123 -11.11 -8.82 -10.65
C THR A 123 -12.13 -8.63 -9.54
N ALA A 124 -11.83 -7.71 -8.62
CA ALA A 124 -12.77 -7.34 -7.57
C ALA A 124 -14.10 -6.89 -8.19
N PRO A 125 -15.24 -7.50 -7.80
CA PRO A 125 -16.52 -7.16 -8.39
C PRO A 125 -16.84 -5.70 -8.11
N LYS A 126 -17.38 -4.99 -9.11
CA LYS A 126 -17.87 -3.62 -8.91
C LYS A 126 -19.06 -3.66 -7.96
N LEU A 127 -19.08 -2.76 -6.99
CA LEU A 127 -20.26 -2.54 -6.16
C LEU A 127 -21.23 -1.69 -6.96
N ASP A 128 -22.46 -2.17 -7.13
CA ASP A 128 -23.54 -1.40 -7.72
C ASP A 128 -24.42 -0.84 -6.59
N LEU A 129 -24.48 0.49 -6.49
CA LEU A 129 -25.28 1.21 -5.51
C LEU A 129 -26.66 1.60 -6.06
N GLY A 130 -27.10 0.99 -7.15
CA GLY A 130 -28.41 1.18 -7.77
C GLY A 130 -28.53 2.56 -8.42
N ILE A 131 -29.54 3.34 -8.01
CA ILE A 131 -29.91 4.65 -8.62
C ILE A 131 -28.72 5.63 -8.65
N LEU A 132 -27.77 5.51 -7.72
CA LEU A 132 -26.57 6.35 -7.67
C LEU A 132 -25.56 6.00 -8.78
N THR A 133 -25.52 4.75 -9.23
CA THR A 133 -24.66 4.27 -10.32
C THR A 133 -25.16 4.72 -11.69
N ASP A 134 -26.47 4.96 -11.82
CA ASP A 134 -27.12 5.33 -13.08
C ASP A 134 -26.96 6.81 -13.45
N ILE A 135 -26.43 7.64 -12.55
CA ILE A 135 -26.20 9.07 -12.82
C ILE A 135 -25.11 9.21 -13.90
N PRO A 136 -25.41 9.82 -15.06
CA PRO A 136 -24.41 9.96 -16.12
C PRO A 136 -23.20 10.75 -15.60
N LEU A 137 -22.00 10.32 -16.02
CA LEU A 137 -20.69 10.82 -15.58
C LEU A 137 -20.32 10.49 -14.12
N ILE A 138 -21.19 10.80 -13.15
CA ILE A 138 -20.89 10.69 -11.71
C ILE A 138 -21.04 9.26 -11.19
N GLY A 139 -22.10 8.58 -11.62
CA GLY A 139 -22.42 7.21 -11.20
C GLY A 139 -21.32 6.21 -11.51
N PRO A 140 -20.91 6.08 -12.79
CA PRO A 140 -19.81 5.20 -13.17
C PRO A 140 -18.47 5.60 -12.55
N ALA A 141 -18.25 6.89 -12.30
CA ALA A 141 -17.00 7.39 -11.74
C ALA A 141 -16.88 7.12 -10.23
N LEU A 142 -17.95 7.32 -9.45
CA LEU A 142 -17.88 7.27 -7.98
C LEU A 142 -18.64 6.11 -7.34
N PHE A 143 -19.74 5.67 -7.94
CA PHE A 143 -20.69 4.74 -7.32
C PHE A 143 -20.64 3.32 -7.90
N GLY A 144 -19.99 3.12 -9.05
CA GLY A 144 -19.74 1.82 -9.69
C GLY A 144 -18.34 1.24 -9.49
N GLN A 145 -17.68 1.60 -8.39
CA GLN A 145 -16.26 1.29 -8.15
C GLN A 145 -16.03 -0.04 -7.39
N SER A 146 -14.78 -0.53 -7.40
CA SER A 146 -14.42 -1.75 -6.68
C SER A 146 -14.34 -1.51 -5.15
N PRO A 147 -14.50 -2.55 -4.33
CA PRO A 147 -14.32 -2.47 -2.87
C PRO A 147 -13.00 -1.83 -2.43
N LEU A 148 -11.92 -1.98 -3.21
CA LEU A 148 -10.63 -1.37 -2.88
C LEU A 148 -10.67 0.16 -2.96
N VAL A 149 -11.42 0.74 -3.90
CA VAL A 149 -11.54 2.20 -4.03
C VAL A 149 -12.19 2.79 -2.78
N TYR A 150 -13.30 2.20 -2.35
CA TYR A 150 -13.97 2.61 -1.11
C TYR A 150 -13.10 2.31 0.12
N GLY A 151 -12.38 1.19 0.10
CA GLY A 151 -11.39 0.84 1.12
C GLY A 151 -10.31 1.91 1.27
N ALA A 152 -9.79 2.46 0.17
CA ALA A 152 -8.81 3.54 0.20
C ALA A 152 -9.37 4.83 0.84
N LEU A 153 -10.63 5.18 0.56
CA LEU A 153 -11.30 6.30 1.22
C LEU A 153 -11.46 6.07 2.73
N VAL A 154 -11.86 4.86 3.13
CA VAL A 154 -11.96 4.49 4.55
C VAL A 154 -10.58 4.56 5.21
N LEU A 155 -9.52 4.05 4.57
CA LEU A 155 -8.15 4.14 5.06
C LEU A 155 -7.68 5.59 5.17
N ALA A 156 -8.05 6.47 4.23
CA ALA A 156 -7.71 7.89 4.31
C ALA A 156 -8.35 8.57 5.53
N ILE A 157 -9.64 8.32 5.75
CA ILE A 157 -10.36 8.83 6.93
C ILE A 157 -9.78 8.24 8.22
N ALA A 158 -9.46 6.94 8.23
CA ALA A 158 -8.84 6.28 9.37
C ALA A 158 -7.46 6.87 9.67
N ALA A 159 -6.62 7.10 8.65
CA ALA A 159 -5.32 7.73 8.81
C ALA A 159 -5.44 9.14 9.39
N TRP A 160 -6.35 9.96 8.87
CA TRP A 160 -6.67 11.27 9.43
C TRP A 160 -7.07 11.18 10.90
N ALA A 161 -7.98 10.27 11.24
CA ALA A 161 -8.44 10.09 12.62
C ALA A 161 -7.31 9.64 13.55
N VAL A 162 -6.44 8.72 13.09
CA VAL A 162 -5.26 8.28 13.82
C VAL A 162 -4.34 9.47 14.12
N PHE A 163 -4.00 10.28 13.11
CA PHE A 163 -3.14 11.44 13.30
C PHE A 163 -3.75 12.49 14.23
N ARG A 164 -5.07 12.72 14.13
CA ARG A 164 -5.76 13.79 14.84
C ARG A 164 -6.09 13.44 16.28
N PHE A 165 -6.53 12.21 16.56
CA PHE A 165 -7.19 11.86 17.81
C PHE A 165 -6.45 10.80 18.65
N THR A 166 -5.38 10.18 18.15
CA THR A 166 -4.68 9.11 18.90
C THR A 166 -3.34 9.56 19.49
N ARG A 167 -2.94 8.91 20.60
CA ARG A 167 -1.60 9.08 21.19
C ARG A 167 -0.49 8.70 20.23
N PHE A 168 -0.71 7.65 19.42
CA PHE A 168 0.25 7.23 18.40
C PHE A 168 0.48 8.33 17.36
N GLY A 169 -0.59 8.93 16.83
CA GLY A 169 -0.49 10.04 15.87
C GLY A 169 0.20 11.29 16.43
N LEU A 170 0.04 11.58 17.72
CA LEU A 170 0.80 12.63 18.42
C LEU A 170 2.28 12.27 18.55
N GLN A 171 2.60 11.03 18.91
CA GLN A 171 3.98 10.55 19.02
C GLN A 171 4.70 10.55 17.68
N VAL A 172 4.04 10.13 16.59
CA VAL A 172 4.59 10.19 15.22
C VAL A 172 4.99 11.61 14.88
N ARG A 173 4.07 12.58 15.02
CA ARG A 173 4.36 13.99 14.71
C ARG A 173 5.44 14.60 15.61
N ALA A 174 5.46 14.24 16.89
CA ALA A 174 6.49 14.72 17.81
C ALA A 174 7.89 14.19 17.42
N VAL A 175 7.98 12.90 17.08
CA VAL A 175 9.22 12.27 16.62
C VAL A 175 9.69 12.86 15.29
N GLY A 176 8.78 13.10 14.34
CA GLY A 176 9.14 13.72 13.07
C GLY A 176 9.56 15.19 13.17
N ALA A 177 9.06 15.93 14.17
CA ALA A 177 9.45 17.31 14.40
C ALA A 177 10.83 17.44 15.07
N ASP A 178 11.04 16.71 16.16
CA ASP A 178 12.36 16.59 16.81
C ASP A 178 12.46 15.26 17.59
N PRO A 179 13.20 14.27 17.05
CA PRO A 179 13.35 12.97 17.70
C PRO A 179 14.10 13.07 19.05
N THR A 180 14.98 14.07 19.22
CA THR A 180 15.75 14.27 20.45
C THR A 180 14.85 14.78 21.56
N SER A 181 14.05 15.82 21.30
CA SER A 181 13.06 16.33 22.26
C SER A 181 12.00 15.28 22.60
N ALA A 182 11.56 14.49 21.62
CA ALA A 182 10.61 13.40 21.86
C ALA A 182 11.20 12.33 22.80
N ALA A 183 12.49 12.00 22.63
CA ALA A 183 13.20 11.04 23.49
C ALA A 183 13.30 11.51 24.94
N LEU A 184 13.59 12.80 25.17
CA LEU A 184 13.65 13.39 26.50
C LEU A 184 12.29 13.34 27.23
N ARG A 185 11.18 13.30 26.50
CA ARG A 185 9.83 13.14 27.05
C ARG A 185 9.36 11.68 27.14
N GLY A 186 10.27 10.72 27.00
CA GLY A 186 9.99 9.29 27.18
C GLY A 186 9.39 8.58 25.97
N VAL A 187 9.26 9.25 24.82
CA VAL A 187 8.90 8.58 23.55
C VAL A 187 10.16 7.90 23.00
N ARG A 188 10.01 6.75 22.33
CA ARG A 188 11.15 6.05 21.72
C ARG A 188 11.11 6.23 20.19
N PRO A 189 11.87 7.18 19.61
CA PRO A 189 11.84 7.46 18.16
C PRO A 189 11.99 6.22 17.29
N ARG A 190 12.95 5.34 17.63
CA ARG A 190 13.19 4.09 16.90
C ARG A 190 11.96 3.17 16.88
N GLN A 191 11.22 3.08 17.99
CA GLN A 191 10.01 2.25 18.04
C GLN A 191 8.85 2.87 17.26
N ILE A 192 8.71 4.19 17.30
CA ILE A 192 7.69 4.90 16.52
C ILE A 192 7.98 4.75 15.03
N GLY A 193 9.22 5.01 14.60
CA GLY A 193 9.65 4.81 13.22
C GLY A 193 9.53 3.36 12.74
N ALA A 194 9.80 2.37 13.61
CA ALA A 194 9.60 0.97 13.24
C ALA A 194 8.12 0.63 13.03
N ARG A 195 7.22 1.15 13.88
CA ARG A 195 5.77 0.94 13.75
C ARG A 195 5.22 1.61 12.51
N THR A 196 5.64 2.85 12.20
CA THR A 196 5.20 3.52 10.98
C THR A 196 5.70 2.82 9.74
N LEU A 197 6.93 2.29 9.75
CA LEU A 197 7.45 1.48 8.64
C LEU A 197 6.65 0.19 8.43
N LEU A 198 6.22 -0.49 9.51
CA LEU A 198 5.36 -1.67 9.38
C LEU A 198 3.98 -1.33 8.80
N ILE A 199 3.38 -0.22 9.22
CA ILE A 199 2.11 0.28 8.64
C ILE A 199 2.31 0.62 7.17
N GLY A 200 3.38 1.37 6.85
CA GLY A 200 3.75 1.75 5.49
C GLY A 200 3.95 0.54 4.61
N GLY A 201 4.70 -0.46 5.07
CA GLY A 201 4.92 -1.70 4.34
C GLY A 201 3.65 -2.52 4.13
N ALA A 202 2.78 -2.65 5.14
CA ALA A 202 1.52 -3.37 4.98
C ALA A 202 0.60 -2.70 3.94
N LEU A 203 0.49 -1.37 3.96
CA LEU A 203 -0.27 -0.61 2.97
C LEU A 203 0.37 -0.65 1.59
N ALA A 204 1.70 -0.57 1.52
CA ALA A 204 2.45 -0.73 0.27
C ALA A 204 2.23 -2.11 -0.36
N GLY A 205 2.24 -3.18 0.43
CA GLY A 205 1.98 -4.53 -0.09
C GLY A 205 0.53 -4.71 -0.56
N LEU A 206 -0.43 -3.98 0.03
CA LEU A 206 -1.84 -4.00 -0.39
C LEU A 206 -2.09 -3.20 -1.69
N ALA A 207 -1.32 -2.13 -1.88
CA ALA A 207 -1.44 -1.20 -2.99
C ALA A 207 -1.08 -1.84 -4.33
#